data_AF-A9A1F8-F1
#
_entry.id   AF-A9A1F8-F1
#
_cell.length_a   1.000
_cell.length_b   1.000
_cell.length_c   1.000
_cell.angle_alpha   90.00
_cell.angle_beta   90.00
_cell.angle_gamma   90.00
#
_symmetry.space_group_name_H-M   'P 1'
#
loop_
_entity.id
_entity.type
_entity.pdbx_description
1 polymer ?
#
loop_
_entity_poly.entity_id
_entity_poly.type
_entity_poly.pdbx_seq_one_letter_code
_entity_poly.pdbx_strand_id
1 'polypeptide(L)'
;MQRNSKKPMKLFQVLIIFTVFLVAIQPALADIESPKKQMKLGVLPEKITCNEGLVLMLKTSGMPACVKSATAEKLEERGWKQIIQKFEKAEKEIETIPASQSTTVNFYISDDDLNTSHSGVDVVNIEDLFEFTINGVPIQGPETMIETGTDTGKFYLKLDLPDTVKQDDVVLIRYLDQSDYSGEKRVLTKSIALTKTFAKVETSGENSRIGHEFTLRIYEPDANRDSKDEDKISLSSFEYRGDGGIRTTLANPKFDANSWALIETGPNTSTFEVKIKIPRELDGKTIHIGDKYEIRYIDRSTPSETEEKIIFKGRIG
;
A
#
# COMPACT_ATOMS: atom_id res chain seq x y z
N MET A 1 -12.65 76.88 -32.40
CA MET A 1 -11.98 76.33 -31.20
C MET A 1 -11.77 74.84 -31.43
N GLN A 2 -10.55 74.38 -31.17
CA GLN A 2 -9.91 73.17 -31.71
C GLN A 2 -10.54 71.82 -31.31
N ARG A 3 -10.27 70.80 -32.16
CA ARG A 3 -9.79 69.42 -31.88
C ARG A 3 -10.62 68.39 -32.64
N ASN A 4 -10.07 67.80 -33.71
CA ASN A 4 -9.04 66.75 -33.79
C ASN A 4 -9.68 65.42 -34.20
N SER A 5 -9.52 65.16 -35.50
CA SER A 5 -9.44 63.85 -36.15
C SER A 5 -8.80 62.77 -35.28
N LYS A 6 -9.43 61.59 -35.21
CA LYS A 6 -8.73 60.30 -35.13
C LYS A 6 -9.46 59.25 -35.97
N LYS A 7 -8.72 58.68 -36.92
CA LYS A 7 -9.09 57.55 -37.78
C LYS A 7 -9.32 56.28 -36.94
N PRO A 8 -10.20 55.35 -37.37
CA PRO A 8 -10.41 54.10 -36.65
C PRO A 8 -9.24 53.13 -36.89
N MET A 9 -8.58 52.75 -35.79
CA MET A 9 -7.52 51.77 -35.74
C MET A 9 -8.14 50.37 -35.63
N LYS A 10 -7.90 49.50 -36.61
CA LYS A 10 -8.29 48.09 -36.56
C LYS A 10 -7.56 47.40 -35.41
N LEU A 11 -8.30 46.93 -34.42
CA LEU A 11 -7.78 46.16 -33.29
C LEU A 11 -7.58 44.71 -33.75
N PHE A 12 -6.32 44.33 -34.02
CA PHE A 12 -5.92 42.94 -34.21
C PHE A 12 -6.05 42.20 -32.88
N GLN A 13 -6.99 41.25 -32.82
CA GLN A 13 -7.19 40.40 -31.66
C GLN A 13 -6.10 39.32 -31.67
N VAL A 14 -5.05 39.51 -30.86
CA VAL A 14 -3.99 38.52 -30.67
C VAL A 14 -4.55 37.37 -29.82
N LEU A 15 -4.80 36.23 -30.45
CA LEU A 15 -5.19 34.99 -29.79
C LEU A 15 -3.93 34.38 -29.13
N ILE A 16 -3.73 34.63 -27.83
CA ILE A 16 -2.70 33.94 -27.04
C ILE A 16 -3.21 32.52 -26.82
N ILE A 17 -2.75 31.58 -27.65
CA ILE A 17 -2.92 30.14 -27.41
C ILE A 17 -1.98 29.78 -26.26
N PHE A 18 -2.53 29.69 -25.05
CA PHE A 18 -1.85 29.09 -23.91
C PHE A 18 -1.78 27.58 -24.18
N THR A 19 -0.74 27.13 -24.88
CA THR A 19 -0.39 25.71 -24.93
C THR A 19 0.04 25.30 -23.53
N VAL A 20 -0.90 24.77 -22.76
CA VAL A 20 -0.61 24.04 -21.53
C VAL A 20 0.25 22.84 -21.93
N PHE A 21 1.55 22.95 -21.69
CA PHE A 21 2.45 21.80 -21.71
C PHE A 21 1.96 20.85 -20.62
N LEU A 22 1.19 19.83 -21.02
CA LEU A 22 0.92 18.65 -20.22
C LEU A 22 2.27 17.99 -19.95
N VAL A 23 2.91 18.38 -18.85
CA VAL A 23 4.00 17.59 -18.26
C VAL A 23 3.32 16.35 -17.71
N ALA A 24 3.28 15.30 -18.53
CA ALA A 24 2.97 13.96 -18.06
C ALA A 24 4.08 13.59 -17.07
N ILE A 25 3.80 13.73 -15.77
CA ILE A 25 4.63 13.16 -14.72
C ILE A 25 4.42 11.65 -14.84
N GLN A 26 5.29 10.98 -15.60
CA GLN A 26 5.40 9.54 -15.53
C GLN A 26 5.89 9.20 -14.12
N PRO A 27 5.32 8.18 -13.46
CA PRO A 27 5.92 7.65 -12.24
C PRO A 27 7.34 7.22 -12.59
N ALA A 28 8.33 7.80 -11.92
CA ALA A 28 9.69 7.31 -12.01
C ALA A 28 9.70 5.92 -11.38
N LEU A 29 9.58 4.88 -12.21
CA LEU A 29 10.06 3.56 -11.84
C LEU A 29 11.49 3.76 -11.35
N ALA A 30 11.76 3.45 -10.09
CA ALA A 30 13.10 3.48 -9.55
C ALA A 30 13.93 2.44 -10.33
N ASP A 31 14.58 2.89 -11.40
CA ASP A 31 15.44 2.05 -12.22
C ASP A 31 16.57 1.51 -11.34
N ILE A 32 16.64 0.18 -11.19
CA ILE A 32 17.70 -0.45 -10.41
C ILE A 32 19.03 -0.08 -11.06
N GLU A 33 19.88 0.57 -10.27
CA GLU A 33 21.17 1.08 -10.72
C GLU A 33 22.07 -0.05 -11.22
N SER A 34 22.93 0.22 -12.20
CA SER A 34 23.83 -0.82 -12.72
C SER A 34 24.72 -1.43 -11.61
N PRO A 35 25.16 -2.70 -11.73
CA PRO A 35 26.07 -3.35 -10.78
C PRO A 35 27.28 -2.49 -10.40
N LYS A 36 27.89 -1.83 -11.39
CA LYS A 36 29.04 -0.94 -11.18
C LYS A 36 28.72 0.26 -10.30
N LYS A 37 27.51 0.82 -10.43
CA LYS A 37 27.08 1.97 -9.62
C LYS A 37 26.72 1.54 -8.21
N GLN A 38 26.07 0.38 -8.04
CA GLN A 38 25.84 -0.22 -6.73
C GLN A 38 27.15 -0.50 -5.98
N MET A 39 28.17 -1.06 -6.64
CA MET A 39 29.50 -1.25 -6.03
C MET A 39 30.17 0.06 -5.60
N LYS A 40 30.02 1.14 -6.39
CA LYS A 40 30.51 2.47 -6.01
C LYS A 40 29.78 3.04 -4.79
N LEU A 41 28.56 2.61 -4.55
CA LEU A 41 27.76 2.96 -3.38
C LEU A 41 28.02 2.02 -2.18
N GLY A 42 28.97 1.08 -2.30
CA GLY A 42 29.38 0.20 -1.21
C GLY A 42 28.69 -1.17 -1.17
N VAL A 43 27.87 -1.51 -2.18
CA VAL A 43 27.23 -2.83 -2.27
C VAL A 43 28.27 -3.90 -2.66
N LEU A 44 28.33 -4.99 -1.90
CA LEU A 44 29.22 -6.12 -2.18
C LEU A 44 28.81 -6.85 -3.48
N PRO A 45 29.77 -7.41 -4.27
CA PRO A 45 29.47 -8.06 -5.55
C PRO A 45 28.40 -9.16 -5.48
N GLU A 46 28.32 -9.89 -4.38
CA GLU A 46 27.38 -10.98 -4.13
C GLU A 46 25.98 -10.47 -3.73
N LYS A 47 25.89 -9.21 -3.27
CA LYS A 47 24.66 -8.55 -2.80
C LYS A 47 24.05 -7.58 -3.83
N ILE A 48 24.51 -7.61 -5.08
CA ILE A 48 24.01 -6.72 -6.13
C ILE A 48 22.60 -7.13 -6.59
N THR A 49 21.73 -6.13 -6.71
CA THR A 49 20.36 -6.32 -7.19
C THR A 49 20.31 -6.15 -8.70
N CYS A 50 19.68 -7.09 -9.41
CA CYS A 50 19.48 -7.01 -10.85
C CYS A 50 18.06 -6.52 -11.19
N ASN A 51 17.91 -5.85 -12.34
CA ASN A 51 16.60 -5.53 -12.90
C ASN A 51 15.78 -6.80 -13.17
N GLU A 52 14.46 -6.65 -13.18
CA GLU A 52 13.53 -7.76 -13.43
C GLU A 52 13.90 -8.51 -14.72
N GLY A 53 13.92 -9.86 -14.63
CA GLY A 53 14.27 -10.74 -15.74
C GLY A 53 15.78 -10.89 -16.01
N LEU A 54 16.65 -10.32 -15.18
CA LEU A 54 18.09 -10.53 -15.21
C LEU A 54 18.56 -11.33 -13.98
N VAL A 55 19.56 -12.18 -14.17
CA VAL A 55 20.23 -12.96 -13.12
C VAL A 55 21.63 -12.42 -12.84
N LEU A 56 22.05 -12.48 -11.57
CA LEU A 56 23.37 -12.04 -11.14
C LEU A 56 24.42 -13.13 -11.38
N MET A 57 25.40 -12.81 -12.21
CA MET A 57 26.58 -13.64 -12.46
C MET A 57 27.80 -13.01 -11.82
N LEU A 58 28.61 -13.81 -11.14
CA LEU A 58 29.87 -13.39 -10.53
C LEU A 58 31.05 -14.10 -11.21
N LYS A 59 31.98 -13.31 -11.74
CA LYS A 59 33.25 -13.83 -12.24
C LYS A 59 34.13 -14.23 -11.05
N THR A 60 35.00 -15.21 -11.22
CA THR A 60 36.03 -15.58 -10.21
C THR A 60 36.89 -14.42 -9.73
N SER A 61 37.02 -13.36 -10.52
CA SER A 61 37.71 -12.12 -10.14
C SER A 61 36.89 -11.18 -9.25
N GLY A 62 35.70 -11.59 -8.79
CA GLY A 62 34.78 -10.76 -7.99
C GLY A 62 34.00 -9.72 -8.80
N MET A 63 33.95 -9.85 -10.14
CA MET A 63 33.22 -8.90 -10.99
C MET A 63 31.77 -9.37 -11.23
N PRO A 64 30.76 -8.57 -10.84
CA PRO A 64 29.35 -8.91 -11.00
C PRO A 64 28.77 -8.44 -12.33
N ALA A 65 27.81 -9.18 -12.87
CA ALA A 65 27.07 -8.83 -14.08
C ALA A 65 25.62 -9.32 -14.00
N CYS A 66 24.66 -8.43 -14.30
CA CYS A 66 23.26 -8.79 -14.49
C CYS A 66 23.02 -9.15 -15.96
N VAL A 67 22.64 -10.39 -16.24
CA VAL A 67 22.44 -10.89 -17.61
C VAL A 67 21.13 -11.67 -17.73
N LYS A 68 20.64 -11.86 -18.95
CA LYS A 68 19.48 -12.75 -19.18
C LYS A 68 19.87 -14.21 -18.89
N SER A 69 18.91 -15.05 -18.50
CA SER A 69 19.15 -16.47 -18.19
C SER A 69 19.87 -17.23 -19.32
N ALA A 70 19.47 -17.03 -20.58
CA ALA A 70 20.14 -17.64 -21.74
C ALA A 70 21.61 -17.20 -21.93
N THR A 71 22.00 -16.06 -21.35
CA THR A 71 23.39 -15.60 -21.33
C THR A 71 24.13 -16.13 -20.11
N ALA A 72 23.44 -16.32 -18.99
CA ALA A 72 24.00 -16.90 -17.77
C ALA A 72 24.51 -18.33 -18.02
N GLU A 73 23.73 -19.17 -18.68
CA GLU A 73 24.13 -20.53 -19.08
C GLU A 73 25.49 -20.53 -19.83
N LYS A 74 25.66 -19.60 -20.78
CA LYS A 74 26.92 -19.45 -21.55
C LYS A 74 28.08 -18.90 -20.71
N LEU A 75 27.78 -18.15 -19.65
CA LEU A 75 28.80 -17.60 -18.76
C LEU A 75 29.24 -18.62 -17.71
N GLU A 76 28.36 -19.53 -17.28
CA GLU A 76 28.71 -20.67 -16.42
C GLU A 76 29.76 -21.57 -17.09
N GLU A 77 29.57 -21.91 -18.36
CA GLU A 77 30.55 -22.64 -19.17
C GLU A 77 31.92 -21.92 -19.25
N ARG A 78 31.95 -20.61 -19.00
CA ARG A 78 33.15 -19.76 -19.01
C ARG A 78 33.68 -19.48 -17.60
N GLY A 79 33.24 -20.27 -16.61
CA GLY A 79 33.72 -20.20 -15.23
C GLY A 79 33.15 -19.04 -14.42
N TRP A 80 32.03 -18.44 -14.84
CA TRP A 80 31.27 -17.55 -13.97
C TRP A 80 30.36 -18.38 -13.07
N LYS A 81 30.13 -17.89 -11.85
CA LYS A 81 29.18 -18.49 -10.91
C LYS A 81 27.90 -17.68 -10.96
N GLN A 82 26.79 -18.34 -11.27
CA GLN A 82 25.50 -17.73 -10.99
C GLN A 82 25.33 -17.65 -9.48
N ILE A 83 25.08 -16.44 -8.97
CA ILE A 83 24.61 -16.32 -7.60
C ILE A 83 23.15 -16.71 -7.64
N ILE A 84 22.84 -17.93 -7.18
CA ILE A 84 21.48 -18.42 -7.06
C ILE A 84 20.80 -17.59 -5.96
N GLN A 85 20.29 -16.42 -6.35
CA GLN A 85 19.19 -15.81 -5.63
C GLN A 85 17.99 -16.73 -5.92
N LYS A 86 17.81 -17.77 -5.10
CA LYS A 86 16.60 -18.60 -5.12
C LYS A 86 15.45 -17.67 -4.72
N PHE A 87 14.94 -16.93 -5.69
CA PHE A 87 13.64 -16.28 -5.59
C PHE A 87 12.61 -17.40 -5.70
N GLU A 88 12.45 -18.17 -4.62
CA GLU A 88 11.15 -18.77 -4.35
C GLU A 88 10.23 -17.58 -4.13
N LYS A 89 9.58 -17.18 -5.21
CA LYS A 89 8.55 -16.15 -5.20
C LYS A 89 7.48 -16.70 -4.27
N ALA A 90 7.48 -16.23 -3.02
CA ALA A 90 6.40 -16.49 -2.08
C ALA A 90 5.09 -16.26 -2.85
N GLU A 91 4.23 -17.28 -2.82
CA GLU A 91 3.00 -17.28 -3.61
C GLU A 91 2.27 -15.95 -3.42
N LYS A 92 1.80 -15.45 -4.56
CA LYS A 92 1.42 -14.07 -4.78
C LYS A 92 0.08 -13.77 -4.10
N GLU A 93 0.07 -13.63 -2.79
CA GLU A 93 -0.90 -12.78 -2.10
C GLU A 93 -0.32 -11.36 -2.16
N ILE A 94 -0.76 -10.58 -3.16
CA ILE A 94 -0.62 -9.11 -3.07
C ILE A 94 -1.68 -8.68 -2.07
N GLU A 95 -1.39 -8.89 -0.80
CA GLU A 95 -2.02 -8.15 0.28
C GLU A 95 -1.32 -6.77 0.28
N THR A 96 -2.02 -5.76 -0.22
CA THR A 96 -1.52 -4.38 -0.20
C THR A 96 -1.38 -3.96 1.26
N ILE A 97 -0.13 -3.83 1.74
CA ILE A 97 0.12 -3.39 3.11
C ILE A 97 0.08 -1.85 3.13
N PRO A 98 -0.89 -1.24 3.83
CA PRO A 98 -0.92 0.21 3.97
C PRO A 98 0.31 0.75 4.71
N ALA A 99 0.83 1.89 4.27
CA ALA A 99 1.71 2.69 5.10
C ALA A 99 0.84 3.47 6.10
N SER A 100 0.84 3.08 7.37
CA SER A 100 0.10 3.74 8.46
C SER A 100 0.94 3.80 9.73
N GLN A 101 0.48 4.54 10.75
CA GLN A 101 1.03 4.37 12.10
C GLN A 101 0.77 2.92 12.56
N SER A 102 1.80 2.27 13.12
CA SER A 102 1.76 0.87 13.57
C SER A 102 1.48 -0.19 12.48
N THR A 103 1.92 0.02 11.23
CA THR A 103 1.84 -1.03 10.20
C THR A 103 2.56 -2.30 10.65
N THR A 104 1.87 -3.45 10.60
CA THR A 104 2.46 -4.77 10.81
C THR A 104 2.62 -5.50 9.48
N VAL A 105 3.77 -6.16 9.30
CA VAL A 105 4.02 -7.10 8.20
C VAL A 105 4.06 -8.52 8.73
N ASN A 106 3.19 -9.37 8.22
CA ASN A 106 3.20 -10.81 8.50
C ASN A 106 4.06 -11.55 7.48
N PHE A 107 4.95 -12.40 8.00
CA PHE A 107 5.83 -13.24 7.19
C PHE A 107 5.73 -14.68 7.64
N TYR A 108 5.59 -15.58 6.67
CA TYR A 108 5.55 -17.01 6.88
C TYR A 108 6.70 -17.65 6.14
N ILE A 109 7.34 -18.63 6.77
CA ILE A 109 8.44 -19.39 6.19
C ILE A 109 8.29 -20.86 6.52
N SER A 110 8.73 -21.72 5.61
CA SER A 110 8.86 -23.16 5.84
C SER A 110 10.33 -23.55 5.93
N ASP A 111 10.69 -24.14 7.06
CA ASP A 111 12.04 -24.59 7.36
C ASP A 111 12.02 -25.79 8.31
N ASP A 112 12.28 -26.97 7.76
CA ASP A 112 12.26 -28.21 8.54
C ASP A 112 13.46 -28.30 9.50
N ASP A 113 14.57 -27.60 9.23
CA ASP A 113 15.77 -27.63 10.09
C ASP A 113 15.51 -26.93 11.43
N LEU A 114 14.57 -25.98 11.44
CA LEU A 114 14.15 -25.25 12.63
C LEU A 114 13.04 -25.95 13.41
N ASN A 115 12.39 -26.96 12.82
CA ASN A 115 11.37 -27.77 13.48
C ASN A 115 12.04 -28.89 14.28
N THR A 116 12.33 -28.59 15.54
CA THR A 116 13.05 -29.48 16.44
C THR A 116 12.12 -30.26 17.38
N SER A 117 10.90 -29.76 17.59
CA SER A 117 9.96 -30.31 18.57
C SER A 117 8.76 -31.00 17.90
N HIS A 118 8.68 -32.31 18.07
CA HIS A 118 7.59 -33.11 17.46
C HIS A 118 6.29 -33.08 18.29
N SER A 119 6.30 -32.43 19.45
CA SER A 119 5.18 -32.44 20.41
C SER A 119 4.86 -31.06 20.99
N GLY A 120 5.59 -30.02 20.59
CA GLY A 120 5.39 -28.64 21.02
C GLY A 120 5.50 -27.69 19.84
N VAL A 121 5.09 -26.45 20.06
CA VAL A 121 5.30 -25.35 19.10
C VAL A 121 6.70 -24.81 19.33
N ASP A 122 7.52 -24.77 18.28
CA ASP A 122 8.86 -24.19 18.37
C ASP A 122 8.85 -22.65 18.42
N VAL A 123 9.71 -22.08 19.26
CA VAL A 123 9.98 -20.63 19.34
C VAL A 123 11.45 -20.43 19.03
N VAL A 124 11.73 -19.77 17.92
CA VAL A 124 13.07 -19.64 17.37
C VAL A 124 13.55 -18.21 17.54
N ASN A 125 14.74 -18.05 18.11
CA ASN A 125 15.43 -16.75 18.14
C ASN A 125 15.90 -16.40 16.73
N ILE A 126 15.62 -15.17 16.28
CA ILE A 126 15.88 -14.76 14.91
C ILE A 126 17.17 -13.93 14.72
N GLU A 127 17.96 -13.77 15.78
CA GLU A 127 19.28 -13.14 15.71
C GLU A 127 20.12 -13.82 14.62
N ASP A 128 20.68 -13.02 13.72
CA ASP A 128 21.43 -13.46 12.52
C ASP A 128 20.65 -14.32 11.49
N LEU A 129 19.39 -14.65 11.73
CA LEU A 129 18.52 -15.36 10.77
C LEU A 129 17.77 -14.41 9.84
N PHE A 130 17.55 -13.17 10.25
CA PHE A 130 16.80 -12.20 9.46
C PHE A 130 17.49 -10.85 9.33
N GLU A 131 17.37 -10.24 8.14
CA GLU A 131 17.66 -8.84 7.91
C GLU A 131 16.37 -8.11 7.48
N PHE A 132 16.05 -7.01 8.15
CA PHE A 132 14.90 -6.16 7.84
C PHE A 132 15.38 -4.79 7.39
N THR A 133 14.85 -4.30 6.27
CA THR A 133 15.14 -2.94 5.82
C THR A 133 13.91 -2.23 5.30
N ILE A 134 13.89 -0.91 5.42
CA ILE A 134 12.93 -0.02 4.76
C ILE A 134 13.72 0.88 3.82
N ASN A 135 13.46 0.79 2.51
CA ASN A 135 14.24 1.49 1.49
C ASN A 135 15.77 1.25 1.61
N GLY A 136 16.17 0.06 2.07
CA GLY A 136 17.57 -0.30 2.31
C GLY A 136 18.15 0.21 3.63
N VAL A 137 17.40 0.95 4.45
CA VAL A 137 17.80 1.34 5.81
C VAL A 137 17.44 0.21 6.78
N PRO A 138 18.39 -0.34 7.55
CA PRO A 138 18.12 -1.41 8.51
C PRO A 138 17.13 -0.96 9.61
N ILE A 139 16.19 -1.84 9.95
CA ILE A 139 15.29 -1.67 11.09
C ILE A 139 15.42 -2.84 12.07
N GLN A 140 15.02 -2.62 13.32
CA GLN A 140 14.95 -3.68 14.32
C GLN A 140 13.71 -4.56 14.05
N GLY A 141 13.91 -5.87 14.01
CA GLY A 141 12.82 -6.85 13.98
C GLY A 141 12.45 -7.36 15.37
N PRO A 142 11.48 -8.28 15.46
CA PRO A 142 11.16 -8.96 16.71
C PRO A 142 12.32 -9.86 17.17
N GLU A 143 12.30 -10.33 18.41
CA GLU A 143 13.36 -11.22 18.93
C GLU A 143 13.19 -12.68 18.50
N THR A 144 11.95 -13.09 18.24
CA THR A 144 11.60 -14.48 17.97
C THR A 144 10.57 -14.62 16.85
N MET A 145 10.53 -15.80 16.25
CA MET A 145 9.41 -16.28 15.44
C MET A 145 8.85 -17.56 16.06
N ILE A 146 7.61 -17.89 15.70
CA ILE A 146 6.86 -18.97 16.35
C ILE A 146 6.35 -19.92 15.29
N GLU A 147 6.45 -21.22 15.54
CA GLU A 147 5.87 -22.24 14.68
C GLU A 147 4.33 -22.13 14.64
N THR A 148 3.74 -22.31 13.47
CA THR A 148 2.29 -22.12 13.24
C THR A 148 1.42 -23.20 13.87
N GLY A 149 2.03 -24.31 14.29
CA GLY A 149 1.42 -25.42 15.00
C GLY A 149 2.49 -26.47 15.31
N THR A 150 2.15 -27.48 16.10
CA THR A 150 3.09 -28.55 16.46
C THR A 150 3.58 -29.30 15.23
N ASP A 151 4.90 -29.41 15.07
CA ASP A 151 5.56 -30.24 14.06
C ASP A 151 5.12 -29.93 12.61
N THR A 152 4.89 -28.65 12.33
CA THR A 152 4.45 -28.16 11.03
C THR A 152 5.59 -27.79 10.10
N GLY A 153 6.79 -27.51 10.62
CA GLY A 153 7.89 -26.97 9.82
C GLY A 153 7.61 -25.56 9.27
N LYS A 154 6.55 -24.90 9.75
CA LYS A 154 6.09 -23.60 9.27
C LYS A 154 6.14 -22.59 10.40
N PHE A 155 6.82 -21.48 10.17
CA PHE A 155 7.02 -20.42 11.15
C PHE A 155 6.34 -19.13 10.71
N TYR A 156 5.85 -18.41 11.72
CA TYR A 156 5.20 -17.12 11.62
C TYR A 156 6.01 -16.06 12.34
N LEU A 157 6.20 -14.94 11.65
CA LEU A 157 6.91 -13.77 12.09
C LEU A 157 6.01 -12.54 11.93
N LYS A 158 5.88 -11.77 13.01
CA LYS A 158 5.18 -10.49 13.04
C LYS A 158 6.21 -9.36 13.13
N LEU A 159 6.35 -8.55 12.07
CA LEU A 159 7.24 -7.40 12.03
C LEU A 159 6.44 -6.10 12.16
N ASP A 160 6.61 -5.39 13.26
CA ASP A 160 6.04 -4.05 13.43
C ASP A 160 6.96 -3.01 12.78
N LEU A 161 6.42 -2.19 11.88
CA LEU A 161 7.17 -1.12 11.23
C LEU A 161 7.17 0.15 12.08
N PRO A 162 8.22 0.98 11.99
CA PRO A 162 8.25 2.29 12.66
C PRO A 162 7.13 3.20 12.15
N ASP A 163 6.57 4.06 13.00
CA ASP A 163 5.55 5.06 12.60
C ASP A 163 6.04 6.09 11.56
N THR A 164 7.32 6.04 11.17
CA THR A 164 7.93 6.92 10.16
C THR A 164 7.82 6.38 8.73
N VAL A 165 7.26 5.18 8.53
CA VAL A 165 7.09 4.60 7.20
C VAL A 165 6.19 5.45 6.33
N LYS A 166 6.47 5.51 5.02
CA LYS A 166 5.73 6.34 4.06
C LYS A 166 5.20 5.49 2.93
N GLN A 167 4.30 6.10 2.16
CA GLN A 167 3.90 5.55 0.88
C GLN A 167 5.13 5.24 0.01
N ASP A 168 5.05 4.12 -0.72
CA ASP A 168 6.06 3.62 -1.65
C ASP A 168 7.36 3.18 -0.96
N ASP A 169 7.42 3.24 0.38
CA ASP A 169 8.48 2.57 1.12
C ASP A 169 8.46 1.08 0.80
N VAL A 170 9.63 0.55 0.52
CA VAL A 170 9.81 -0.87 0.25
C VAL A 170 10.38 -1.52 1.50
N VAL A 171 9.57 -2.35 2.14
CA VAL A 171 10.02 -3.25 3.20
C VAL A 171 10.67 -4.47 2.53
N LEU A 172 11.91 -4.73 2.91
CA LEU A 172 12.65 -5.92 2.50
C LEU A 172 12.89 -6.80 3.73
N ILE A 173 12.44 -8.04 3.65
CA ILE A 173 12.69 -9.08 4.63
C ILE A 173 13.59 -10.12 3.97
N ARG A 174 14.78 -10.34 4.52
CA ARG A 174 15.71 -11.39 4.07
C ARG A 174 15.82 -12.43 5.16
N TYR A 175 15.54 -13.69 4.84
CA TYR A 175 15.84 -14.84 5.68
C TYR A 175 17.17 -15.44 5.22
N LEU A 176 18.12 -15.55 6.16
CA LEU A 176 19.47 -16.05 5.98
C LEU A 176 19.50 -17.49 6.48
N ASP A 177 19.03 -18.42 5.65
CA ASP A 177 19.09 -19.82 5.99
C ASP A 177 20.55 -20.31 6.01
N GLN A 178 20.91 -21.02 7.07
CA GLN A 178 22.23 -21.59 7.24
C GLN A 178 22.38 -22.94 6.52
N SER A 179 21.29 -23.61 6.14
CA SER A 179 21.33 -24.86 5.36
C SER A 179 19.95 -25.28 4.85
N ASP A 180 19.86 -25.76 3.61
CA ASP A 180 18.77 -26.68 3.26
C ASP A 180 19.08 -28.11 3.74
N TYR A 181 18.16 -29.06 3.50
CA TYR A 181 18.35 -30.50 3.78
C TYR A 181 19.66 -31.10 3.20
N SER A 182 20.33 -30.39 2.27
CA SER A 182 21.61 -30.78 1.66
C SER A 182 22.82 -29.99 2.15
N GLY A 183 22.63 -29.03 3.06
CA GLY A 183 23.69 -28.21 3.65
C GLY A 183 24.05 -26.94 2.86
N GLU A 184 23.25 -26.56 1.85
CA GLU A 184 23.49 -25.34 1.06
C GLU A 184 22.82 -24.12 1.70
N LYS A 185 23.56 -23.02 1.81
CA LYS A 185 23.02 -21.74 2.33
C LYS A 185 22.04 -21.14 1.33
N ARG A 186 20.83 -20.82 1.75
CA ARG A 186 19.84 -20.11 0.93
C ARG A 186 19.48 -18.76 1.55
N VAL A 187 19.25 -17.75 0.70
CA VAL A 187 18.71 -16.47 1.13
C VAL A 187 17.35 -16.29 0.49
N LEU A 188 16.29 -16.30 1.30
CA LEU A 188 14.94 -15.98 0.84
C LEU A 188 14.69 -14.49 1.04
N THR A 189 14.07 -13.85 0.06
CA THR A 189 13.81 -12.41 0.08
C THR A 189 12.35 -12.13 -0.23
N LYS A 190 11.65 -11.45 0.68
CA LYS A 190 10.32 -10.89 0.45
C LYS A 190 10.43 -9.38 0.38
N SER A 191 9.90 -8.81 -0.70
CA SER A 191 9.81 -7.36 -0.89
C SER A 191 8.34 -6.98 -0.90
N ILE A 192 8.00 -5.99 -0.09
CA ILE A 192 6.64 -5.50 0.09
C ILE A 192 6.69 -4.00 -0.10
N ALA A 193 6.02 -3.52 -1.14
CA ALA A 193 5.81 -2.09 -1.34
C ALA A 193 4.63 -1.65 -0.47
N LEU A 194 4.84 -0.66 0.38
CA LEU A 194 3.76 -0.04 1.14
C LEU A 194 2.94 0.82 0.21
N THR A 195 1.64 0.57 0.16
CA THR A 195 0.75 1.25 -0.79
C THR A 195 -0.04 2.36 -0.14
N LYS A 196 -0.36 3.38 -0.94
CA LYS A 196 -1.52 4.25 -0.72
C LYS A 196 -2.76 3.39 -0.90
N THR A 197 -3.36 2.95 0.18
CA THR A 197 -4.64 2.29 0.07
C THR A 197 -5.69 3.38 0.02
N PHE A 198 -6.07 3.75 -1.20
CA PHE A 198 -7.10 4.75 -1.42
C PHE A 198 -8.41 4.23 -0.84
N ALA A 199 -8.97 4.97 0.12
CA ALA A 199 -10.36 4.83 0.43
C ALA A 199 -11.22 5.21 -0.78
N LYS A 200 -11.72 4.19 -1.47
CA LYS A 200 -12.72 4.35 -2.51
C LYS A 200 -14.08 4.32 -1.85
N VAL A 201 -14.78 5.45 -1.85
CA VAL A 201 -16.17 5.49 -1.43
C VAL A 201 -17.07 5.17 -2.62
N GLU A 202 -17.78 4.06 -2.53
CA GLU A 202 -18.79 3.67 -3.52
C GLU A 202 -20.16 3.58 -2.86
N THR A 203 -21.21 3.91 -3.62
CA THR A 203 -22.59 3.60 -3.22
C THR A 203 -23.14 2.50 -4.11
N SER A 204 -23.57 1.40 -3.52
CA SER A 204 -24.35 0.37 -4.22
C SER A 204 -25.84 0.56 -3.89
N GLY A 205 -26.66 0.68 -4.94
CA GLY A 205 -28.10 1.00 -4.87
C GLY A 205 -28.46 2.18 -5.78
N GLU A 206 -29.65 2.17 -6.38
CA GLU A 206 -30.19 3.33 -7.11
C GLU A 206 -30.05 4.59 -6.25
N ASN A 207 -29.64 5.71 -6.86
CA ASN A 207 -29.50 7.07 -6.32
C ASN A 207 -30.02 7.28 -4.89
N SER A 208 -29.22 7.88 -4.01
CA SER A 208 -29.66 8.19 -2.64
C SER A 208 -30.95 9.02 -2.63
N ARG A 209 -32.08 8.35 -2.37
CA ARG A 209 -33.42 8.93 -2.25
C ARG A 209 -33.73 9.19 -0.79
N ILE A 210 -34.54 10.22 -0.53
CA ILE A 210 -35.01 10.55 0.81
C ILE A 210 -35.76 9.35 1.40
N GLY A 211 -35.34 8.88 2.56
CA GLY A 211 -35.97 7.76 3.28
C GLY A 211 -35.68 6.36 2.70
N HIS A 212 -34.87 6.23 1.65
CA HIS A 212 -34.45 4.93 1.12
C HIS A 212 -33.03 4.56 1.58
N GLU A 213 -32.80 3.27 1.74
CA GLU A 213 -31.48 2.74 2.07
C GLU A 213 -30.56 2.83 0.87
N PHE A 214 -29.33 3.27 1.13
CA PHE A 214 -28.20 3.03 0.25
C PHE A 214 -27.02 2.53 1.07
N THR A 215 -26.14 1.76 0.44
CA THR A 215 -24.92 1.27 1.08
C THR A 215 -23.81 2.28 0.88
N LEU A 216 -23.16 2.72 1.95
CA LEU A 216 -21.90 3.43 1.91
C LEU A 216 -20.77 2.41 2.12
N ARG A 217 -19.94 2.21 1.11
CA ARG A 217 -18.76 1.33 1.16
C ARG A 217 -17.50 2.16 1.13
N ILE A 218 -16.49 1.81 1.92
CA ILE A 218 -15.14 2.37 1.90
C ILE A 218 -14.11 1.24 1.90
N TYR A 219 -13.01 1.39 1.20
CA TYR A 219 -11.86 0.49 1.29
C TYR A 219 -10.77 1.16 2.13
N GLU A 220 -10.66 0.86 3.42
CA GLU A 220 -9.74 1.54 4.34
C GLU A 220 -8.82 0.57 5.09
N PRO A 221 -7.74 0.11 4.46
CA PRO A 221 -6.79 -0.81 5.08
C PRO A 221 -6.16 -0.32 6.38
N ASP A 222 -6.00 0.99 6.63
CA ASP A 222 -5.45 1.49 7.89
C ASP A 222 -6.37 1.22 9.11
N ALA A 223 -7.67 1.02 8.83
CA ALA A 223 -8.66 0.68 9.82
C ALA A 223 -8.83 -0.83 10.03
N ASN A 224 -8.20 -1.68 9.19
CA ASN A 224 -8.18 -3.13 9.31
C ASN A 224 -6.96 -3.56 10.14
N ARG A 225 -7.16 -3.74 11.44
CA ARG A 225 -6.13 -3.94 12.47
C ARG A 225 -6.19 -5.31 13.11
N ASP A 226 -7.32 -5.99 13.05
CA ASP A 226 -7.49 -7.36 13.51
C ASP A 226 -7.76 -8.30 12.33
N SER A 227 -6.92 -9.33 12.21
CA SER A 227 -7.05 -10.32 11.14
C SER A 227 -8.13 -11.38 11.41
N LYS A 228 -8.63 -11.48 12.64
CA LYS A 228 -9.54 -12.55 13.07
C LYS A 228 -11.00 -12.12 13.15
N ASP A 229 -11.25 -10.89 13.56
CA ASP A 229 -12.58 -10.33 13.78
C ASP A 229 -12.79 -9.08 12.92
N GLU A 230 -14.04 -8.73 12.61
CA GLU A 230 -14.34 -7.55 11.78
C GLU A 230 -14.07 -6.22 12.50
N ASP A 231 -13.29 -5.35 11.86
CA ASP A 231 -13.02 -4.00 12.36
C ASP A 231 -14.16 -3.00 12.06
N LYS A 232 -14.09 -1.82 12.70
CA LYS A 232 -15.14 -0.79 12.63
C LYS A 232 -14.60 0.62 12.47
N ILE A 233 -15.22 1.40 11.58
CA ILE A 233 -14.97 2.85 11.41
C ILE A 233 -16.19 3.64 11.83
N SER A 234 -16.05 4.45 12.88
CA SER A 234 -17.15 5.27 13.43
C SER A 234 -17.78 6.20 12.38
N LEU A 235 -19.12 6.31 12.38
CA LEU A 235 -19.84 7.26 11.52
C LEU A 235 -19.50 8.73 11.81
N SER A 236 -18.95 9.03 12.99
CA SER A 236 -18.47 10.38 13.32
C SER A 236 -17.30 10.82 12.45
N SER A 237 -16.56 9.88 11.85
CA SER A 237 -15.42 10.16 10.97
C SER A 237 -15.86 10.56 9.56
N PHE A 238 -17.16 10.51 9.27
CA PHE A 238 -17.74 10.84 7.96
C PHE A 238 -18.54 12.14 8.06
N GLU A 239 -18.02 13.22 7.45
CA GLU A 239 -18.71 14.50 7.35
C GLU A 239 -19.71 14.49 6.20
N TYR A 240 -20.96 14.85 6.47
CA TYR A 240 -21.98 15.10 5.46
C TYR A 240 -22.10 16.60 5.18
N ARG A 241 -22.03 16.97 3.89
CA ARG A 241 -22.28 18.33 3.43
C ARG A 241 -23.38 18.33 2.38
N GLY A 242 -24.50 18.98 2.68
CA GLY A 242 -25.62 19.12 1.74
C GLY A 242 -25.77 20.54 1.22
N ASP A 243 -26.54 20.68 0.15
CA ASP A 243 -27.08 21.97 -0.29
C ASP A 243 -27.84 22.69 0.84
N GLY A 244 -28.03 24.00 0.69
CA GLY A 244 -28.54 24.85 1.78
C GLY A 244 -27.55 25.03 2.94
N GLY A 245 -26.30 24.58 2.79
CA GLY A 245 -25.24 24.74 3.78
C GLY A 245 -25.40 23.82 4.99
N ILE A 246 -25.95 22.63 4.80
CA ILE A 246 -25.96 21.59 5.82
C ILE A 246 -24.53 21.08 6.02
N ARG A 247 -24.08 20.99 7.28
CA ARG A 247 -22.78 20.41 7.66
C ARG A 247 -22.94 19.64 8.97
N THR A 248 -22.78 18.33 8.91
CA THR A 248 -22.92 17.44 10.07
C THR A 248 -22.06 16.19 9.86
N THR A 249 -22.22 15.16 10.69
CA THR A 249 -21.62 13.84 10.48
C THR A 249 -22.69 12.78 10.23
N LEU A 250 -22.30 11.63 9.69
CA LEU A 250 -23.22 10.50 9.55
C LEU A 250 -23.64 9.91 10.91
N ALA A 251 -22.97 10.29 12.01
CA ALA A 251 -23.40 9.97 13.37
C ALA A 251 -24.57 10.85 13.87
N ASN A 252 -25.04 11.84 13.08
CA ASN A 252 -26.24 12.59 13.41
C ASN A 252 -27.43 11.63 13.48
N PRO A 253 -28.18 11.57 14.60
CA PRO A 253 -29.24 10.58 14.81
C PRO A 253 -30.45 10.77 13.88
N LYS A 254 -30.48 11.84 13.08
CA LYS A 254 -31.45 12.00 11.99
C LYS A 254 -31.17 11.07 10.81
N PHE A 255 -29.94 10.61 10.61
CA PHE A 255 -29.66 9.53 9.69
C PHE A 255 -30.11 8.20 10.30
N ASP A 256 -30.86 7.42 9.53
CA ASP A 256 -31.21 6.05 9.90
C ASP A 256 -30.14 5.12 9.33
N ALA A 257 -29.17 4.77 10.18
CA ALA A 257 -28.11 3.83 9.85
C ALA A 257 -28.34 2.49 10.57
N ASN A 258 -28.05 1.38 9.89
CA ASN A 258 -28.19 0.05 10.46
C ASN A 258 -27.10 -0.31 11.50
N SER A 259 -26.10 0.56 11.66
CA SER A 259 -24.98 0.43 12.59
C SER A 259 -24.46 1.81 12.97
N TRP A 260 -23.77 1.91 14.11
CA TRP A 260 -23.08 3.14 14.55
C TRP A 260 -21.74 3.38 13.84
N ALA A 261 -21.30 2.40 13.05
CA ALA A 261 -20.04 2.38 12.31
C ALA A 261 -20.20 1.67 10.97
N LEU A 262 -19.28 1.94 10.04
CA LEU A 262 -19.02 1.01 8.94
C LEU A 262 -18.31 -0.21 9.53
N ILE A 263 -18.81 -1.39 9.19
CA ILE A 263 -18.27 -2.67 9.66
C ILE A 263 -17.55 -3.33 8.49
N GLU A 264 -16.41 -3.94 8.76
CA GLU A 264 -15.69 -4.71 7.77
C GLU A 264 -16.59 -5.79 7.12
N THR A 265 -16.44 -6.05 5.83
CA THR A 265 -17.27 -7.00 5.07
C THR A 265 -16.95 -8.47 5.37
N GLY A 266 -15.93 -8.68 6.19
CA GLY A 266 -15.40 -9.94 6.69
C GLY A 266 -14.01 -9.67 7.27
N PRO A 267 -13.47 -10.56 8.13
CA PRO A 267 -12.16 -10.37 8.74
C PRO A 267 -11.09 -10.13 7.67
N ASN A 268 -10.26 -9.12 7.89
CA ASN A 268 -9.11 -8.80 7.06
C ASN A 268 -9.40 -8.50 5.57
N THR A 269 -10.61 -8.02 5.26
CA THR A 269 -11.01 -7.62 3.89
C THR A 269 -10.68 -6.16 3.56
N SER A 270 -10.36 -5.36 4.57
CA SER A 270 -10.14 -3.91 4.50
C SER A 270 -11.29 -3.10 3.87
N THR A 271 -12.43 -3.73 3.64
CA THR A 271 -13.60 -3.11 3.01
C THR A 271 -14.67 -2.99 4.08
N PHE A 272 -15.18 -1.78 4.30
CA PHE A 272 -16.16 -1.49 5.33
C PHE A 272 -17.45 -0.98 4.72
N GLU A 273 -18.58 -1.37 5.31
CA GLU A 273 -19.92 -1.00 4.83
C GLU A 273 -20.85 -0.56 5.94
N VAL A 274 -21.77 0.33 5.59
CA VAL A 274 -22.97 0.64 6.38
C VAL A 274 -24.15 0.89 5.44
N LYS A 275 -25.36 0.52 5.86
CA LYS A 275 -26.60 0.93 5.19
C LYS A 275 -27.17 2.13 5.90
N ILE A 276 -27.48 3.18 5.14
CA ILE A 276 -27.94 4.45 5.71
C ILE A 276 -29.06 5.06 4.85
N LYS A 277 -29.99 5.77 5.49
CA LYS A 277 -31.06 6.54 4.83
C LYS A 277 -30.88 8.04 5.07
N ILE A 278 -31.06 8.82 4.01
CA ILE A 278 -31.06 10.29 4.11
C ILE A 278 -32.43 10.76 4.62
N PRO A 279 -32.50 11.55 5.71
CA PRO A 279 -33.77 12.05 6.21
C PRO A 279 -34.37 13.13 5.31
N ARG A 280 -35.64 13.46 5.52
CA ARG A 280 -36.31 14.58 4.83
C ARG A 280 -35.89 15.95 5.37
N GLU A 281 -35.45 15.99 6.62
CA GLU A 281 -35.00 17.20 7.30
C GLU A 281 -33.74 16.90 8.12
N LEU A 282 -32.76 17.79 8.04
CA LEU A 282 -31.49 17.69 8.74
C LEU A 282 -31.11 19.06 9.28
N ASP A 283 -30.86 19.15 10.59
CA ASP A 283 -30.52 20.40 11.30
C ASP A 283 -31.46 21.58 10.99
N GLY A 284 -32.78 21.32 10.93
CA GLY A 284 -33.80 22.35 10.66
C GLY A 284 -33.94 22.74 9.19
N LYS A 285 -33.23 22.07 8.28
CA LYS A 285 -33.27 22.33 6.83
C LYS A 285 -33.92 21.15 6.10
N THR A 286 -34.85 21.46 5.21
CA THR A 286 -35.47 20.46 4.34
C THR A 286 -34.49 20.05 3.24
N ILE A 287 -34.38 18.75 2.99
CA ILE A 287 -33.62 18.19 1.88
C ILE A 287 -34.59 17.99 0.70
N HIS A 288 -34.22 18.51 -0.47
CA HIS A 288 -35.03 18.45 -1.67
C HIS A 288 -34.46 17.45 -2.69
N ILE A 289 -35.36 16.92 -3.52
CA ILE A 289 -34.97 16.11 -4.68
C ILE A 289 -34.12 16.99 -5.61
N GLY A 290 -32.99 16.45 -6.06
CA GLY A 290 -32.03 17.15 -6.90
C GLY A 290 -30.95 17.92 -6.12
N ASP A 291 -31.04 18.00 -4.79
CA ASP A 291 -29.97 18.58 -3.96
C ASP A 291 -28.69 17.77 -4.11
N LYS A 292 -27.56 18.46 -4.15
CA LYS A 292 -26.24 17.85 -4.11
C LYS A 292 -25.81 17.64 -2.66
N TYR A 293 -25.05 16.59 -2.45
CA TYR A 293 -24.36 16.37 -1.19
C TYR A 293 -22.99 15.73 -1.39
N GLU A 294 -22.17 15.86 -0.37
CA GLU A 294 -20.87 15.20 -0.27
C GLU A 294 -20.78 14.44 1.05
N ILE A 295 -20.22 13.23 1.00
CA ILE A 295 -19.78 12.49 2.18
C ILE A 295 -18.26 12.50 2.14
N ARG A 296 -17.64 12.97 3.22
CA ARG A 296 -16.20 13.18 3.31
C ARG A 296 -15.64 12.35 4.43
N TYR A 297 -14.66 11.52 4.11
CA TYR A 297 -13.86 10.81 5.10
C TYR A 297 -12.48 11.47 5.14
N ILE A 298 -12.01 11.79 6.35
CA ILE A 298 -10.68 12.33 6.57
C ILE A 298 -9.86 11.22 7.19
N ASP A 299 -9.01 10.63 6.36
CA ASP A 299 -8.01 9.69 6.82
C ASP A 299 -6.89 10.46 7.54
N ARG A 300 -6.61 10.04 8.76
CA ARG A 300 -5.59 10.60 9.65
C ARG A 300 -4.48 9.61 9.98
N SER A 301 -4.60 8.36 9.54
CA SER A 301 -3.59 7.33 9.75
C SER A 301 -2.48 7.37 8.70
N THR A 302 -2.64 8.16 7.63
CA THR A 302 -1.59 8.43 6.65
C THR A 302 -0.32 9.01 7.31
N PRO A 303 0.86 8.38 7.15
CA PRO A 303 2.12 8.84 7.73
C PRO A 303 2.71 10.10 7.11
N SER A 304 2.12 10.64 6.04
CA SER A 304 2.66 11.81 5.34
C SER A 304 2.37 13.15 6.03
N GLU A 305 1.86 13.15 7.28
CA GLU A 305 1.40 14.34 8.01
C GLU A 305 0.33 15.17 7.26
N THR A 306 -0.25 14.62 6.19
CA THR A 306 -1.29 15.27 5.40
C THR A 306 -2.60 14.54 5.59
N GLU A 307 -3.62 15.20 6.14
CA GLU A 307 -4.99 14.66 6.16
C GLU A 307 -5.43 14.33 4.72
N GLU A 308 -5.58 13.05 4.40
CA GLU A 308 -6.11 12.63 3.09
C GLU A 308 -7.63 12.67 3.13
N LYS A 309 -8.22 13.39 2.18
CA LYS A 309 -9.64 13.67 2.17
C LYS A 309 -10.31 12.97 1.01
N ILE A 310 -11.04 11.91 1.33
CA ILE A 310 -11.87 11.19 0.38
C ILE A 310 -13.24 11.85 0.32
N ILE A 311 -13.70 12.15 -0.90
CA ILE A 311 -14.98 12.83 -1.13
C ILE A 311 -15.84 12.00 -2.06
N PHE A 312 -16.92 11.45 -1.53
CA PHE A 312 -18.03 10.98 -2.32
C PHE A 312 -18.98 12.13 -2.62
N LYS A 313 -19.46 12.22 -3.86
CA LYS A 313 -20.44 13.22 -4.28
C LYS A 313 -21.68 12.52 -4.79
N GLY A 314 -22.84 12.92 -4.26
CA GLY A 314 -24.13 12.39 -4.67
C GLY A 314 -25.12 13.48 -4.99
N ARG A 315 -26.27 13.04 -5.50
CA ARG A 315 -27.43 13.88 -5.75
C ARG A 315 -28.69 13.16 -5.28
N ILE A 316 -29.56 13.87 -4.57
CA ILE A 316 -30.80 13.31 -4.06
C ILE A 316 -31.71 12.97 -5.23
N GLY A 317 -32.11 11.69 -5.30
CA GLY A 317 -33.00 11.13 -6.32
C GLY A 317 -34.48 11.37 -6.07
#